data_AF-A0A6L8W727-F1
#
_entry.id   AF-A0A6L8W727-F1
#
_cell.length_a   1.000
_cell.length_b   1.000
_cell.length_c   1.000
_cell.angle_alpha   90.00
_cell.angle_beta   90.00
_cell.angle_gamma   90.00
#
_symmetry.space_group_name_H-M   'P 1'
#
loop_
_entity.id
_entity.type
_entity.pdbx_description
1 polymer ?
#
loop_
_entity_poly.entity_id
_entity_poly.type
_entity_poly.pdbx_seq_one_letter_code
_entity_poly.pdbx_strand_id
1 'polypeptide(L)' 'MLAQFSPGQYVRHPQEPNWGIGQVQSSVADRVTVNFENAGKQLIIVGMVELIVLSAEEAHKEQNRTR' A
#
# COMPACT_ATOMS: atom_id res chain seq x y z
N MET A 1 8.24 -8.54 -14.08
CA MET A 1 8.83 -7.25 -13.67
C MET A 1 8.71 -7.22 -12.15
N LEU A 2 9.82 -7.21 -11.39
CA LEU A 2 9.72 -7.13 -9.93
C LEU A 2 9.23 -5.72 -9.61
N ALA A 3 7.99 -5.59 -9.12
CA ALA A 3 7.46 -4.31 -8.68
C ALA A 3 8.30 -3.85 -7.47
N GLN A 4 9.26 -2.96 -7.72
CA GLN A 4 10.15 -2.44 -6.70
C GLN A 4 9.45 -1.27 -6.01
N PHE A 5 8.63 -1.60 -5.01
CA PHE A 5 8.01 -0.58 -4.16
C PHE A 5 9.10 0.17 -3.39
N SER A 6 8.96 1.48 -3.28
CA SER A 6 9.88 2.35 -2.55
C SER A 6 9.25 2.78 -1.22
N PRO A 7 10.02 2.85 -0.12
CA PRO A 7 9.56 3.43 1.12
C PRO A 7 8.93 4.82 0.91
N GLY A 8 7.81 5.07 1.57
CA GLY A 8 7.03 6.31 1.44
C GLY A 8 5.99 6.31 0.32
N GLN A 9 6.01 5.34 -0.62
CA GLN A 9 4.95 5.21 -1.62
C GLN A 9 3.61 4.85 -0.97
N TYR A 10 2.54 5.40 -1.52
CA TYR A 10 1.18 5.07 -1.14
C TYR A 10 0.64 3.97 -2.04
N VAL A 11 -0.08 3.03 -1.42
CA VAL A 11 -0.64 1.86 -2.08
C VAL A 11 -2.02 1.53 -1.54
N ARG A 12 -2.80 0.76 -2.31
CA ARG A 12 -4.06 0.18 -1.86
C ARG A 12 -4.03 -1.33 -2.06
N HIS A 13 -4.61 -2.06 -1.10
CA HIS A 13 -4.84 -3.49 -1.26
C HIS A 13 -6.10 -3.72 -2.11
N PRO A 14 -6.02 -4.40 -3.27
CA PRO A 14 -7.17 -4.54 -4.17
C PRO A 14 -8.28 -5.43 -3.58
N GLN A 15 -7.91 -6.44 -2.79
CA GLN A 15 -8.84 -7.40 -2.20
C GLN A 15 -9.35 -6.97 -0.82
N GLU A 16 -8.72 -5.96 -0.20
CA GLU A 16 -9.03 -5.52 1.16
C GLU A 16 -9.25 -3.99 1.17
N PRO A 17 -10.29 -3.51 0.47
CA PRO A 17 -10.54 -2.08 0.33
C PRO A 17 -10.80 -1.39 1.69
N ASN A 18 -11.29 -2.13 2.69
CA ASN A 18 -11.59 -1.60 4.02
C ASN A 18 -10.33 -1.27 4.84
N TRP A 19 -9.16 -1.78 4.45
CA TRP A 19 -7.89 -1.46 5.13
C TRP A 19 -7.48 0.00 4.94
N GLY A 20 -8.06 0.67 3.94
CA GLY A 20 -7.74 2.06 3.61
C GLY A 20 -6.45 2.19 2.81
N ILE A 21 -5.87 3.39 2.84
CA ILE A 21 -4.59 3.65 2.20
C ILE A 21 -3.45 3.06 3.03
N GLY A 22 -2.50 2.45 2.34
CA GLY A 22 -1.27 1.94 2.91
C GLY A 22 -0.08 2.80 2.51
N GLN A 23 0.87 2.98 3.42
CA GLN A 23 2.18 3.52 3.10
C GLN A 23 3.25 2.43 3.20
N VAL A 24 4.05 2.26 2.15
CA VAL A 24 5.17 1.33 2.13
C VAL A 24 6.24 1.79 3.12
N GLN A 25 6.58 0.94 4.08
CA GLN A 25 7.67 1.19 5.03
C GLN A 25 8.99 0.58 4.55
N SER A 26 8.93 -0.60 3.94
CA SER A 26 10.10 -1.30 3.42
C SER A 26 9.71 -2.24 2.28
N SER A 27 10.63 -2.48 1.36
CA SER A 27 10.46 -3.45 0.27
C SER A 27 11.75 -4.23 0.11
N VAL A 28 11.67 -5.55 0.30
CA VAL A 28 12.82 -6.46 0.20
C VAL A 28 12.41 -7.64 -0.66
N ALA A 29 13.02 -7.74 -1.84
CA ALA A 29 12.65 -8.71 -2.88
C ALA A 29 11.14 -8.65 -3.21
N ASP A 30 10.39 -9.68 -2.86
CA ASP A 30 8.95 -9.81 -3.08
C ASP A 30 8.11 -9.45 -1.83
N ARG A 31 8.76 -9.12 -0.71
CA ARG A 31 8.11 -8.83 0.56
C ARG A 31 8.07 -7.33 0.80
N VAL A 32 6.86 -6.77 0.83
CA VAL A 32 6.63 -5.34 1.02
C VAL A 32 5.87 -5.14 2.32
N THR A 33 6.49 -4.43 3.26
CA THR A 33 5.84 -4.03 4.51
C THR A 33 5.11 -2.73 4.28
N VAL A 34 3.80 -2.73 4.50
CA VAL A 34 2.91 -1.58 4.31
C VAL A 34 2.19 -1.32 5.62
N ASN A 35 2.07 -0.05 6.01
CA ASN A 35 1.21 0.35 7.11
C ASN A 35 -0.08 0.95 6.56
N PHE A 36 -1.17 0.20 6.70
CA PHE A 36 -2.52 0.58 6.31
C PHE A 36 -3.25 1.31 7.44
N GLU A 37 -4.10 2.26 7.08
CA GLU A 37 -4.86 3.10 8.03
C GLU A 37 -5.70 2.28 9.02
N ASN A 38 -6.43 1.28 8.54
CA ASN A 38 -7.41 0.55 9.35
C ASN A 38 -6.97 -0.87 9.74
N ALA A 39 -5.91 -1.39 9.11
CA ALA A 39 -5.38 -2.72 9.38
C ALA A 39 -4.01 -2.72 10.08
N GLY A 40 -3.32 -1.58 10.10
CA GLY A 40 -1.98 -1.45 10.67
C GLY A 40 -0.90 -2.00 9.74
N LYS A 41 0.17 -2.54 10.33
CA LYS A 41 1.36 -3.00 9.60
C LYS A 41 1.18 -4.43 9.06
N GLN A 42 1.11 -4.55 7.75
CA GLN A 42 0.94 -5.81 7.04
C GLN A 42 2.13 -6.08 6.12
N LEU A 43 2.53 -7.35 6.05
CA LEU A 43 3.51 -7.83 5.09
C LEU A 43 2.78 -8.39 3.87
N ILE A 44 3.03 -7.80 2.71
CA ILE A 44 2.43 -8.18 1.44
C ILE A 44 3.48 -8.89 0.59
N ILE A 45 3.11 -10.04 0.02
CA ILE A 45 3.94 -10.75 -0.95
C ILE A 45 3.49 -10.34 -2.35
N VAL A 46 4.27 -9.50 -3.03
CA VAL A 46 3.84 -8.88 -4.30
C VAL A 46 3.81 -9.85 -5.49
N GLY A 47 4.37 -11.05 -5.32
CA GLY A 47 4.17 -12.17 -6.24
C GLY A 47 2.81 -12.85 -6.11
N MET A 48 2.07 -12.62 -5.02
CA MET A 48 0.71 -13.16 -4.81
C MET A 48 -0.37 -12.08 -4.91
N VAL A 49 -0.06 -10.86 -4.46
CA VAL A 49 -0.99 -9.73 -4.48
C VAL A 49 -0.32 -8.52 -5.11
N GLU A 50 -0.88 -8.05 -6.21
CA GLU A 50 -0.43 -6.82 -6.87
C GLU A 50 -1.06 -5.59 -6.19
N LEU A 51 -0.25 -4.85 -5.45
CA LEU A 51 -0.69 -3.61 -4.82
C LEU A 51 -0.90 -2.50 -5.86
N ILE A 52 -1.98 -1.74 -5.71
CA ILE A 52 -2.26 -0.59 -6.57
C ILE A 52 -1.49 0.60 -6.03
N VAL A 53 -0.50 1.09 -6.78
CA VAL A 53 0.24 2.31 -6.43
C VAL A 53 -0.65 3.52 -6.64
N LEU A 54 -0.63 4.43 -5.67
CA LEU A 54 -1.36 5.70 -5.72
C LEU A 54 -0.36 6.84 -5.83
N SER A 55 -0.74 7.83 -6.64
CA SER A 55 -0.08 9.12 -6.67
C SER A 55 -0.28 9.83 -5.34
N ALA A 56 0.64 10.73 -4.96
CA ALA A 56 0.52 11.48 -3.70
C ALA A 56 -0.80 12.28 -3.61
N GLU A 57 -1.29 12.80 -4.74
CA GLU A 57 -2.58 13.50 -4.81
C GLU A 57 -3.78 12.57 -4.60
N GLU A 58 -3.72 11.35 -5.16
CA GLU A 58 -4.77 10.33 -5.01
C GLU A 58 -4.85 9.84 -3.57
N ALA A 59 -3.69 9.61 -2.94
CA ALA A 59 -3.60 9.24 -1.54
C ALA A 59 -4.22 10.31 -0.63
N HIS A 60 -3.92 11.60 -0.85
CA HIS A 60 -4.52 12.69 -0.07
C HIS A 60 -6.04 12.77 -0.26
N LYS A 61 -6.54 12.61 -1.48
CA LYS A 61 -7.99 12.62 -1.75
C LYS A 61 -8.71 11.48 -1.04
N GLU A 62 -8.15 10.28 -1.05
CA GLU A 62 -8.76 9.11 -0.41
C GLU A 62 -8.71 9.18 1.12
N GLN A 63 -7.60 9.67 1.68
CA GLN A 63 -7.48 9.92 3.13
C GLN A 63 -8.50 10.97 3.61
N ASN A 64 -8.78 11.98 2.80
CA ASN A 64 -9.79 13.00 3.11
C ASN A 64 -11.24 12.53 2.92
N ARG A 65 -11.48 11.46 2.15
CA ARG A 65 -12.81 10.85 1.98
C ARG A 65 -13.18 9.91 3.12
N THR A 66 -12.19 9.34 3.77
CA THR A 66 -12.36 8.33 4.84
C THR A 66 -12.41 8.99 6.24
N ARG A 67 -12.26 10.31 6.31
CA ARG A 67 -12.34 11.13 7.54
C ARG A 67 -13.66 11.86 7.69
#